data_AF-A0A8H3FH11-F1
#
_entry.id   AF-A0A8H3FH11-F1
#
_cell.length_a   1.000
_cell.length_b   1.000
_cell.length_c   1.000
_cell.angle_alpha   90.00
_cell.angle_beta   90.00
_cell.angle_gamma   90.00
#
_symmetry.space_group_name_H-M   'P 1'
#
loop_
_entity.id
_entity.type
_entity.pdbx_description
1 polymer ?
#
loop_
_entity_poly.entity_id
_entity_poly.type
_entity_poly.pdbx_seq_one_letter_code
_entity_poly.pdbx_strand_id
1 'polypeptide(L)'
;MLLDQQHHQQRQLYPLENLYLWLMKPQFDDIPTNSGLGPVPVIYNHLSFASYSVLTPHDPALKGWISPNDLNCAVSAPNALLGSRPGGGASFSGYPDNNSTHVPSGAYFFIGNATSMLEAGLQPYFTLLSFGLKPMDAPLPGTTIYVKGYSRTRDDNNPFLWQVYFPAGYHLPFAVKIAEYSGEMWSELHGVEILADFGEQALDWEFCIDDLEVMFFAKPQGIDVKLSQDFGQAIDGLLGDSGQIVA
;
A
#
# COMPACT_ATOMS: atom_id res chain seq x y z
N MET A 1 -24.97 9.27 46.64
CA MET A 1 -25.43 9.65 45.28
C MET A 1 -24.35 10.52 44.68
N LEU A 2 -23.38 9.89 44.01
CA LEU A 2 -22.37 10.59 43.20
C LEU A 2 -22.90 10.65 41.77
N LEU A 3 -22.88 11.84 41.17
CA LEU A 3 -23.18 12.07 39.77
C LEU A 3 -21.89 11.88 38.96
N ASP A 4 -21.88 10.88 38.08
CA ASP A 4 -20.86 10.71 37.05
C ASP A 4 -20.98 11.82 36.00
N GLN A 5 -19.93 12.62 35.86
CA GLN A 5 -19.72 13.46 34.67
C GLN A 5 -18.99 12.63 33.61
N GLN A 6 -19.72 12.15 32.61
CA GLN A 6 -19.13 11.64 31.38
C GLN A 6 -18.73 12.81 30.48
N HIS A 7 -17.41 12.98 30.27
CA HIS A 7 -16.88 13.82 29.20
C HIS A 7 -17.18 13.19 27.84
N HIS A 8 -18.20 13.71 27.15
CA HIS A 8 -18.32 13.56 25.70
C HIS A 8 -17.19 14.35 25.02
N GLN A 9 -16.15 13.64 24.58
CA GLN A 9 -15.29 14.13 23.50
C GLN A 9 -16.14 14.20 22.23
N GLN A 10 -16.69 15.39 21.95
CA GLN A 10 -17.20 15.71 20.63
C GLN A 10 -16.03 15.62 19.65
N ARG A 11 -16.02 14.58 18.79
CA ARG A 11 -15.21 14.60 17.57
C ARG A 11 -15.67 15.83 16.78
N GLN A 12 -14.82 16.85 16.73
CA GLN A 12 -15.05 17.97 15.83
C GLN A 12 -14.92 17.44 14.39
N LEU A 13 -16.05 17.23 13.73
CA LEU A 13 -16.12 17.07 12.30
C LEU A 13 -15.78 18.43 11.69
N TYR A 14 -14.53 18.59 11.25
CA TYR A 14 -14.13 19.74 10.45
C TYR A 14 -14.96 19.74 9.15
N PRO A 15 -15.53 20.89 8.74
CA PRO A 15 -16.26 20.98 7.49
C PRO A 15 -15.31 20.71 6.31
N LEU A 16 -15.71 19.80 5.43
CA LEU A 16 -14.97 19.34 4.23
C LEU A 16 -14.70 20.44 3.17
N GLU A 17 -15.09 21.69 3.43
CA GLU A 17 -15.19 22.75 2.43
C GLU A 17 -13.85 23.31 1.93
N ASN A 18 -12.70 22.88 2.48
CA ASN A 18 -11.37 23.31 2.04
C ASN A 18 -10.34 22.18 1.88
N LEU A 19 -10.77 20.91 1.86
CA LEU A 19 -9.86 19.81 1.52
C LEU A 19 -9.79 19.66 -0.01
N TYR A 20 -8.70 20.17 -0.60
CA TYR A 20 -8.37 19.82 -1.97
C TYR A 20 -7.92 18.35 -1.99
N LEU A 21 -8.69 17.51 -2.68
CA LEU A 21 -8.43 16.10 -2.86
C LEU A 21 -7.73 15.91 -4.21
N TRP A 22 -6.61 15.19 -4.20
CA TRP A 22 -5.83 14.89 -5.39
C TRP A 22 -6.00 13.41 -5.72
N LEU A 23 -6.86 13.12 -6.69
CA LEU A 23 -7.00 11.77 -7.25
C LEU A 23 -5.79 11.49 -8.13
N MET A 24 -5.10 10.39 -7.84
CA MET A 24 -3.93 9.93 -8.57
C MET A 24 -4.19 8.50 -9.06
N LYS A 25 -3.93 8.29 -10.36
CA LYS A 25 -4.03 7.00 -11.03
C LYS A 25 -2.71 6.72 -11.73
N PRO A 26 -1.79 5.91 -11.16
CA PRO A 26 -0.56 5.58 -11.84
C PRO A 26 -0.86 4.91 -13.18
N GLN A 27 -0.05 5.21 -14.18
CA GLN A 27 -0.14 4.64 -15.52
C GLN A 27 1.18 3.94 -15.80
N PHE A 28 1.41 2.78 -15.20
CA PHE A 28 2.62 1.98 -15.31
C PHE A 28 3.14 1.80 -16.74
N ASP A 29 2.27 1.81 -17.76
CA ASP A 29 2.66 1.80 -19.18
C ASP A 29 3.52 3.00 -19.63
N ASP A 30 3.53 4.09 -18.87
CA ASP A 30 4.40 5.26 -19.12
C ASP A 30 5.86 5.02 -18.73
N ILE A 31 6.15 3.93 -18.00
CA ILE A 31 7.50 3.55 -17.60
C ILE A 31 8.13 2.74 -18.74
N PRO A 32 9.27 3.21 -19.31
CA PRO A 32 9.94 2.47 -20.36
C PRO A 32 10.51 1.15 -19.84
N THR A 33 10.34 0.09 -20.63
CA THR A 33 10.85 -1.25 -20.32
C THR A 33 11.95 -1.67 -21.31
N ASN A 34 12.79 -2.62 -20.88
CA ASN A 34 13.76 -3.26 -21.76
C ASN A 34 13.37 -4.74 -21.88
N SER A 35 12.96 -5.18 -23.07
CA SER A 35 12.47 -6.56 -23.29
C SER A 35 11.16 -6.86 -22.54
N GLY A 36 10.27 -5.87 -22.45
CA GLY A 36 8.93 -6.01 -21.88
C GLY A 36 8.84 -5.98 -20.35
N LEU A 37 9.97 -5.93 -19.63
CA LEU A 37 10.01 -5.73 -18.18
C LEU A 37 10.93 -4.56 -17.81
N GLY A 38 10.57 -3.80 -16.78
CA GLY A 38 11.36 -2.67 -16.30
C GLY A 38 11.12 -2.36 -14.82
N PRO A 39 12.11 -1.81 -14.11
CA PRO A 39 11.93 -1.41 -12.72
C PRO A 39 10.97 -0.21 -12.62
N VAL A 40 10.11 -0.21 -11.59
CA VAL A 40 9.36 1.00 -11.24
C VAL A 40 10.37 2.04 -10.68
N PRO A 41 10.30 3.32 -11.08
CA PRO A 41 11.13 4.36 -10.49
C PRO A 41 10.98 4.40 -8.96
N VAL A 42 12.09 4.70 -8.26
CA VAL A 42 12.14 4.72 -6.78
C VAL A 42 11.01 5.55 -6.17
N ILE A 43 10.66 6.66 -6.83
CA ILE A 43 9.47 7.45 -6.52
C ILE A 43 8.69 7.60 -7.82
N TYR A 44 7.48 7.07 -7.83
CA TYR A 44 6.55 7.12 -8.95
C TYR A 44 5.19 7.61 -8.45
N ASN A 45 4.77 8.79 -8.91
CA ASN A 45 3.54 9.45 -8.47
C ASN A 45 3.40 9.57 -6.93
N HIS A 46 4.48 10.00 -6.26
CA HIS A 46 4.61 10.11 -4.79
C HIS A 46 4.63 8.79 -4.00
N LEU A 47 4.50 7.65 -4.68
CA LEU A 47 4.60 6.33 -4.08
C LEU A 47 5.97 5.71 -4.39
N SER A 48 6.40 4.79 -3.54
CA SER A 48 7.49 3.85 -3.80
C SER A 48 6.89 2.45 -3.87
N PHE A 49 7.36 1.66 -4.84
CA PHE A 49 6.86 0.32 -5.11
C PHE A 49 7.99 -0.68 -4.86
N ALA A 50 7.91 -1.41 -3.76
CA ALA A 50 8.82 -2.48 -3.40
C ALA A 50 8.35 -3.81 -3.97
N SER A 51 9.29 -4.55 -4.57
CA SER A 51 9.03 -5.82 -5.23
C SER A 51 8.10 -5.71 -6.45
N TYR A 52 8.05 -4.56 -7.11
CA TYR A 52 7.33 -4.37 -8.38
C TYR A 52 8.26 -4.13 -9.57
N SER A 53 7.82 -4.55 -10.74
CA SER A 53 8.31 -4.15 -12.06
C SER A 53 7.13 -3.83 -12.95
N VAL A 54 7.33 -2.98 -13.94
CA VAL A 54 6.35 -2.75 -15.00
C VAL A 54 6.50 -3.82 -16.06
N LEU A 55 5.37 -4.29 -16.55
CA LEU A 55 5.25 -5.18 -17.68
C LEU A 55 4.66 -4.42 -18.88
N THR A 56 5.34 -4.48 -20.03
CA THR A 56 4.83 -3.93 -21.29
C THR A 56 4.40 -5.07 -22.23
N PRO A 57 3.11 -5.42 -22.30
CA PRO A 57 2.63 -6.62 -23.01
C PRO A 57 2.83 -6.56 -24.52
N HIS A 58 2.94 -5.34 -25.06
CA HIS A 58 3.17 -5.10 -26.48
C HIS A 58 4.62 -5.32 -26.92
N ASP A 59 5.55 -5.55 -25.97
CA ASP A 59 6.92 -5.85 -26.34
C ASP A 59 6.99 -7.14 -27.18
N PRO A 60 7.68 -7.13 -28.33
CA PRO A 60 7.83 -8.32 -29.17
C PRO A 60 8.34 -9.56 -28.44
N ALA A 61 9.12 -9.39 -27.37
CA ALA A 61 9.64 -10.49 -26.54
C ALA A 61 8.53 -11.23 -25.77
N LEU A 62 7.40 -10.58 -25.50
CA LEU A 62 6.27 -11.13 -24.74
C LEU A 62 5.11 -11.60 -25.62
N LYS A 63 5.29 -11.57 -26.95
CA LYS A 63 4.24 -11.96 -27.90
C LYS A 63 3.79 -13.40 -27.67
N GLY A 64 2.52 -13.57 -27.32
CA GLY A 64 1.89 -14.89 -27.09
C GLY A 64 2.09 -15.45 -25.68
N TRP A 65 2.83 -14.73 -24.82
CA TRP A 65 2.96 -15.06 -23.40
C TRP A 65 1.86 -14.40 -22.56
N ILE A 66 1.48 -13.18 -22.94
CA ILE A 66 0.53 -12.34 -22.22
C ILE A 66 -0.46 -11.78 -23.24
N SER A 67 -1.69 -11.49 -22.80
CA SER A 67 -2.66 -10.84 -23.68
C SER A 67 -2.12 -9.47 -24.08
N PRO A 68 -2.13 -9.12 -25.39
CA PRO A 68 -1.75 -7.77 -25.81
C PRO A 68 -2.70 -6.71 -25.25
N ASN A 69 -3.85 -7.10 -24.68
CA ASN A 69 -4.80 -6.17 -24.06
C ASN A 69 -4.52 -5.95 -22.56
N ASP A 70 -3.50 -6.58 -21.97
CA ASP A 70 -3.15 -6.41 -20.56
C ASP A 70 -2.37 -5.12 -20.30
N LEU A 71 -2.95 -3.98 -20.67
CA LEU A 71 -2.34 -2.66 -20.49
C LEU A 71 -2.22 -2.32 -18.98
N ASN A 72 -1.23 -1.49 -18.64
CA ASN A 72 -1.02 -0.81 -17.36
C ASN A 72 -0.70 -1.73 -16.16
N CYS A 73 0.12 -2.75 -16.39
CA CYS A 73 0.31 -3.87 -15.46
C CYS A 73 1.64 -3.74 -14.69
N ALA A 74 1.56 -3.55 -13.36
CA ALA A 74 2.69 -3.66 -12.44
C ALA A 74 2.69 -5.03 -11.75
N VAL A 75 3.78 -5.75 -11.91
CA VAL A 75 3.94 -7.17 -11.56
C VAL A 75 5.05 -7.34 -10.53
N SER A 76 5.10 -8.48 -9.84
CA SER A 76 6.19 -8.69 -8.87
C SER A 76 7.55 -8.85 -9.57
N ALA A 77 8.58 -8.19 -9.05
CA ALA A 77 9.96 -8.40 -9.50
C ALA A 77 10.65 -9.36 -8.51
N PRO A 78 11.28 -10.46 -8.96
CA PRO A 78 11.53 -10.89 -10.34
C PRO A 78 10.49 -11.86 -10.95
N ASN A 79 9.36 -12.08 -10.29
CA ASN A 79 8.50 -13.26 -10.57
C ASN A 79 7.32 -13.02 -11.51
N ALA A 80 7.32 -11.94 -12.26
CA ALA A 80 6.39 -11.73 -13.35
C ALA A 80 6.75 -12.60 -14.56
N LEU A 81 6.09 -13.75 -14.70
CA LEU A 81 6.18 -14.70 -15.82
C LEU A 81 7.51 -15.38 -16.13
N LEU A 82 8.64 -14.91 -15.61
CA LEU A 82 9.97 -15.44 -15.96
C LEU A 82 10.71 -16.05 -14.75
N GLY A 83 9.96 -16.80 -13.94
CA GLY A 83 10.38 -17.54 -12.74
C GLY A 83 11.86 -17.43 -12.37
N SER A 84 12.17 -16.65 -11.33
CA SER A 84 13.47 -16.74 -10.66
C SER A 84 13.44 -16.12 -9.26
N ARG A 85 13.07 -16.90 -8.24
CA ARG A 85 13.34 -16.53 -6.84
C ARG A 85 14.82 -16.13 -6.67
N PRO A 86 15.14 -14.95 -6.11
CA PRO A 86 16.35 -14.76 -5.35
C PRO A 86 16.06 -15.31 -3.96
N GLY A 87 16.73 -16.40 -3.59
CA GLY A 87 16.58 -16.99 -2.27
C GLY A 87 16.91 -15.99 -1.16
N GLY A 88 16.02 -15.92 -0.17
CA GLY A 88 16.35 -15.60 1.22
C GLY A 88 16.15 -14.14 1.66
N GLY A 89 15.29 -13.95 2.66
CA GLY A 89 15.74 -13.20 3.84
C GLY A 89 14.86 -12.11 4.43
N ALA A 90 13.69 -11.79 3.88
CA ALA A 90 12.79 -10.85 4.56
C ALA A 90 11.69 -11.60 5.32
N SER A 91 11.99 -12.03 6.55
CA SER A 91 10.98 -12.52 7.49
C SER A 91 9.99 -11.40 7.80
N PHE A 92 8.80 -11.44 7.20
CA PHE A 92 7.68 -10.61 7.65
C PHE A 92 7.07 -11.23 8.92
N SER A 93 7.43 -10.63 10.05
CA SER A 93 6.86 -10.93 11.37
C SER A 93 5.38 -10.52 11.39
N GLY A 94 4.49 -11.47 11.13
CA GLY A 94 3.05 -11.23 11.20
C GLY A 94 2.17 -12.43 10.83
N TYR A 95 2.74 -13.49 10.24
CA TYR A 95 2.01 -14.74 10.02
C TYR A 95 2.14 -15.65 11.24
N PRO A 96 1.03 -16.06 11.90
CA PRO A 96 1.07 -17.08 12.92
C PRO A 96 1.14 -18.43 12.20
N ASP A 97 2.33 -18.83 11.78
CA ASP A 97 2.57 -20.21 11.39
C ASP A 97 3.81 -20.73 12.12
N ASN A 98 3.54 -21.41 13.22
CA ASN A 98 4.50 -21.98 14.14
C ASN A 98 5.15 -23.27 13.60
N ASN A 99 5.01 -23.59 12.30
CA ASN A 99 5.71 -24.74 11.73
C ASN A 99 6.00 -24.68 10.22
N SER A 100 5.98 -23.49 9.61
CA SER A 100 6.09 -23.33 8.15
C SER A 100 7.24 -22.41 7.79
N THR A 101 8.23 -22.92 7.05
CA THR A 101 9.32 -22.12 6.45
C THR A 101 8.85 -21.26 5.27
N HIS A 102 7.54 -21.02 5.12
CA HIS A 102 6.96 -20.33 3.98
C HIS A 102 6.71 -18.87 4.32
N VAL A 103 7.47 -17.98 3.68
CA VAL A 103 7.19 -16.54 3.67
C VAL A 103 6.41 -16.25 2.40
N PRO A 104 5.13 -15.82 2.48
CA PRO A 104 4.39 -15.41 1.29
C PRO A 104 5.11 -14.26 0.57
N SER A 105 5.14 -14.31 -0.76
CA SER A 105 5.74 -13.24 -1.57
C SER A 105 4.81 -12.04 -1.58
N GLY A 106 5.19 -10.97 -0.88
CA GLY A 106 4.43 -9.73 -0.80
C GLY A 106 4.96 -8.66 -1.75
N ALA A 107 4.05 -7.91 -2.34
CA ALA A 107 4.32 -6.71 -3.09
C ALA A 107 3.81 -5.50 -2.30
N TYR A 108 4.64 -4.48 -2.10
CA TYR A 108 4.34 -3.39 -1.16
C TYR A 108 4.48 -2.04 -1.83
N PHE A 109 3.54 -1.12 -1.59
CA PHE A 109 3.69 0.26 -2.00
C PHE A 109 3.36 1.23 -0.86
N PHE A 110 4.10 2.33 -0.81
CA PHE A 110 4.10 3.24 0.33
C PHE A 110 4.46 4.65 -0.09
N ILE A 111 4.34 5.60 0.84
CA ILE A 111 4.78 6.98 0.63
C ILE A 111 6.26 7.01 0.28
N GLY A 112 6.60 7.45 -0.93
CA GLY A 112 7.97 7.42 -1.43
C GLY A 112 8.87 8.46 -0.76
N ASN A 113 8.36 9.68 -0.56
CA ASN A 113 9.10 10.75 0.12
C ASN A 113 8.16 11.77 0.77
N ALA A 114 7.99 11.63 2.09
CA ALA A 114 7.10 12.50 2.88
C ALA A 114 7.49 13.98 2.81
N THR A 115 8.79 14.30 2.78
CA THR A 115 9.28 15.68 2.69
C THR A 115 8.85 16.34 1.38
N SER A 116 9.05 15.64 0.26
CA SER A 116 8.67 16.15 -1.07
C SER A 116 7.15 16.38 -1.20
N MET A 117 6.34 15.53 -0.56
CA MET A 117 4.89 15.70 -0.54
C MET A 117 4.50 16.94 0.25
N LEU A 118 5.09 17.15 1.43
CA LEU A 118 4.84 18.33 2.25
C LEU A 118 5.25 19.62 1.54
N GLU A 119 6.36 19.62 0.81
CA GLU A 119 6.82 20.74 -0.03
C GLU A 119 5.83 21.02 -1.19
N ALA A 120 5.24 19.97 -1.76
CA ALA A 120 4.17 20.06 -2.75
C ALA A 120 2.81 20.44 -2.16
N GLY A 121 2.72 20.69 -0.85
CA GLY A 121 1.47 21.03 -0.17
C GLY A 121 0.52 19.83 -0.01
N LEU A 122 1.04 18.61 -0.04
CA LEU A 122 0.30 17.37 0.19
C LEU A 122 0.63 16.77 1.56
N GLN A 123 -0.31 16.02 2.11
CA GLN A 123 -0.11 15.23 3.32
C GLN A 123 0.59 13.90 2.98
N PRO A 124 1.50 13.41 3.84
CA PRO A 124 2.27 12.19 3.59
C PRO A 124 1.47 10.93 3.97
N TYR A 125 0.23 10.85 3.49
CA TYR A 125 -0.66 9.71 3.62
C TYR A 125 -1.73 9.78 2.54
N PHE A 126 -2.36 8.65 2.25
CA PHE A 126 -3.34 8.54 1.17
C PHE A 126 -4.55 7.69 1.58
N THR A 127 -5.58 7.74 0.76
CA THR A 127 -6.67 6.77 0.76
C THR A 127 -6.50 5.83 -0.42
N LEU A 128 -6.56 4.51 -0.18
CA LEU A 128 -6.66 3.53 -1.26
C LEU A 128 -8.13 3.42 -1.68
N LEU A 129 -8.43 3.75 -2.94
CA LEU A 129 -9.79 3.74 -3.46
C LEU A 129 -10.09 2.43 -4.17
N SER A 130 -9.25 2.08 -5.14
CA SER A 130 -9.41 0.88 -5.93
C SER A 130 -8.09 0.42 -6.54
N PHE A 131 -8.07 -0.83 -7.01
CA PHE A 131 -7.02 -1.38 -7.85
C PHE A 131 -7.57 -2.60 -8.61
N GLY A 132 -7.03 -2.88 -9.79
CA GLY A 132 -7.27 -4.10 -10.53
C GLY A 132 -6.29 -5.20 -10.12
N LEU A 133 -6.81 -6.43 -9.99
CA LEU A 133 -6.01 -7.66 -9.92
C LEU A 133 -6.18 -8.43 -11.22
N LYS A 134 -5.09 -8.66 -11.94
CA LYS A 134 -5.07 -9.51 -13.13
C LYS A 134 -4.21 -10.74 -12.86
N PRO A 135 -4.76 -11.96 -12.84
CA PRO A 135 -3.93 -13.15 -12.86
C PRO A 135 -3.17 -13.23 -14.18
N MET A 136 -1.87 -13.53 -14.11
CA MET A 136 -1.01 -13.69 -15.28
C MET A 136 -1.00 -15.14 -15.82
N ASP A 137 -1.48 -16.09 -15.00
CA ASP A 137 -1.75 -17.47 -15.39
C ASP A 137 -3.03 -17.96 -14.66
N ALA A 138 -3.40 -19.23 -14.83
CA ALA A 138 -4.48 -19.87 -14.11
C ALA A 138 -4.07 -20.11 -12.63
N PRO A 139 -4.59 -19.32 -11.66
CA PRO A 139 -4.32 -19.57 -10.25
C PRO A 139 -4.70 -21.00 -9.88
N LEU A 140 -3.86 -21.59 -9.04
CA LEU A 140 -4.10 -22.92 -8.52
C LEU A 140 -5.28 -22.95 -7.55
N PRO A 141 -5.95 -24.10 -7.39
CA PRO A 141 -6.94 -24.28 -6.35
C PRO A 141 -6.32 -23.97 -4.98
N GLY A 142 -6.96 -23.10 -4.19
CA GLY A 142 -6.43 -22.71 -2.88
C GLY A 142 -5.90 -21.28 -2.81
N THR A 143 -5.71 -20.62 -3.95
CA THR A 143 -5.08 -19.29 -3.98
C THR A 143 -5.93 -18.26 -3.23
N THR A 144 -5.33 -17.61 -2.23
CA THR A 144 -5.95 -16.53 -1.46
C THR A 144 -5.10 -15.27 -1.56
N ILE A 145 -5.71 -14.16 -1.95
CA ILE A 145 -5.06 -12.86 -1.97
C ILE A 145 -5.43 -12.12 -0.70
N TYR A 146 -4.42 -11.56 -0.03
CA TYR A 146 -4.56 -10.69 1.12
C TYR A 146 -4.06 -9.29 0.76
N VAL A 147 -4.81 -8.28 1.16
CA VAL A 147 -4.42 -6.88 1.06
C VAL A 147 -4.45 -6.32 2.46
N LYS A 148 -3.36 -5.66 2.86
CA LYS A 148 -3.25 -4.99 4.15
C LYS A 148 -3.00 -3.50 3.95
N GLY A 149 -3.75 -2.66 4.65
CA GLY A 149 -3.58 -1.21 4.65
C GLY A 149 -3.05 -0.74 6.01
N TYR A 150 -1.83 -0.20 6.02
CA TYR A 150 -1.20 0.34 7.22
C TYR A 150 -1.55 1.82 7.35
N SER A 151 -2.28 2.16 8.42
CA SER A 151 -2.83 3.49 8.65
C SER A 151 -2.22 4.10 9.89
N ARG A 152 -1.95 5.41 9.85
CA ARG A 152 -1.46 6.14 11.02
C ARG A 152 -2.46 6.21 12.19
N THR A 153 -3.72 5.87 11.92
CA THR A 153 -4.82 5.88 12.90
C THR A 153 -5.09 4.50 13.49
N ARG A 154 -4.37 3.47 13.03
CA ARG A 154 -4.46 2.08 13.51
C ARG A 154 -3.10 1.60 13.99
N ASP A 155 -3.11 0.55 14.81
CA ASP A 155 -1.91 -0.20 15.16
C ASP A 155 -1.45 -0.98 13.92
N ASP A 156 -0.15 -0.94 13.61
CA ASP A 156 0.43 -1.71 12.49
C ASP A 156 0.29 -3.23 12.68
N ASN A 157 0.08 -3.69 13.92
CA ASN A 157 -0.26 -5.08 14.23
C ASN A 157 -1.74 -5.41 13.94
N ASN A 158 -2.57 -4.41 13.68
CA ASN A 158 -3.98 -4.54 13.33
C ASN A 158 -4.32 -3.64 12.12
N PRO A 159 -3.70 -3.88 10.95
CA PRO A 159 -3.93 -3.09 9.76
C PRO A 159 -5.36 -3.31 9.24
N PHE A 160 -5.80 -2.45 8.32
CA PHE A 160 -6.95 -2.82 7.50
C PHE A 160 -6.64 -4.12 6.76
N LEU A 161 -7.62 -5.01 6.62
CA LEU A 161 -7.44 -6.30 5.95
C LEU A 161 -8.62 -6.56 5.02
N TRP A 162 -8.31 -6.91 3.79
CA TRP A 162 -9.25 -7.48 2.84
C TRP A 162 -8.63 -8.74 2.24
N GLN A 163 -9.44 -9.76 1.98
CA GLN A 163 -8.98 -11.00 1.38
C GLN A 163 -10.01 -11.56 0.42
N VAL A 164 -9.54 -12.29 -0.60
CA VAL A 164 -10.38 -12.99 -1.56
C VAL A 164 -9.79 -14.34 -1.93
N TYR A 165 -10.65 -15.34 -2.00
CA TYR A 165 -10.32 -16.67 -2.49
C TYR A 165 -10.54 -16.74 -4.00
N PHE A 166 -9.51 -17.12 -4.75
CA PHE A 166 -9.61 -17.38 -6.18
C PHE A 166 -9.83 -18.87 -6.43
N PRO A 167 -10.96 -19.27 -7.06
CA PRO A 167 -11.12 -20.64 -7.50
C PRO A 167 -10.11 -20.98 -8.61
N ALA A 168 -9.87 -22.26 -8.86
CA ALA A 168 -8.93 -22.66 -9.90
C ALA A 168 -9.38 -22.25 -11.31
N GLY A 169 -8.43 -21.97 -12.20
CA GLY A 169 -8.66 -21.71 -13.62
C GLY A 169 -8.51 -20.24 -14.02
N TYR A 170 -8.81 -19.91 -15.28
CA TYR A 170 -8.66 -18.56 -15.81
C TYR A 170 -9.68 -17.59 -15.21
N HIS A 171 -9.22 -16.43 -14.75
CA HIS A 171 -10.08 -15.32 -14.36
C HIS A 171 -9.81 -14.10 -15.21
N LEU A 172 -10.87 -13.32 -15.42
CA LEU A 172 -10.74 -11.98 -15.95
C LEU A 172 -10.12 -11.04 -14.91
N PRO A 173 -9.53 -9.91 -15.34
CA PRO A 173 -9.19 -8.80 -14.47
C PRO A 173 -10.33 -8.48 -13.49
N PHE A 174 -9.99 -8.40 -12.21
CA PHE A 174 -10.93 -8.15 -11.12
C PHE A 174 -10.66 -6.78 -10.51
N ALA A 175 -11.60 -5.87 -10.65
CA ALA A 175 -11.52 -4.55 -10.03
C ALA A 175 -11.94 -4.61 -8.55
N VAL A 176 -11.00 -4.32 -7.66
CA VAL A 176 -11.19 -4.25 -6.22
C VAL A 176 -11.48 -2.81 -5.83
N LYS A 177 -12.71 -2.52 -5.45
CA LYS A 177 -13.11 -1.23 -4.85
C LYS A 177 -13.10 -1.33 -3.33
N ILE A 178 -12.08 -0.80 -2.69
CA ILE A 178 -11.77 -1.07 -1.27
C ILE A 178 -12.96 -0.80 -0.35
N ALA A 179 -13.62 0.35 -0.47
CA ALA A 179 -14.74 0.69 0.41
C ALA A 179 -15.94 -0.25 0.23
N GLU A 180 -16.22 -0.69 -0.99
CA GLU A 180 -17.33 -1.61 -1.29
C GLU A 180 -17.01 -3.02 -0.77
N TYR A 181 -15.78 -3.51 -0.96
CA TYR A 181 -15.40 -4.89 -0.61
C TYR A 181 -15.00 -5.09 0.85
N SER A 182 -14.41 -4.10 1.50
CA SER A 182 -14.03 -4.18 2.92
C SER A 182 -15.11 -3.66 3.86
N GLY A 183 -16.11 -2.93 3.34
CA GLY A 183 -17.17 -2.30 4.13
C GLY A 183 -16.76 -1.00 4.83
N GLU A 184 -15.51 -0.55 4.67
CA GLU A 184 -15.02 0.70 5.24
C GLU A 184 -13.98 1.40 4.34
N MET A 185 -13.84 2.72 4.48
CA MET A 185 -12.80 3.45 3.76
C MET A 185 -11.43 3.22 4.40
N TRP A 186 -10.42 2.93 3.57
CA TRP A 186 -9.04 2.80 4.02
C TRP A 186 -8.32 4.13 3.84
N SER A 187 -8.35 4.96 4.87
CA SER A 187 -7.78 6.31 4.86
C SER A 187 -6.55 6.45 5.74
N GLU A 188 -5.82 7.55 5.49
CA GLU A 188 -4.61 7.91 6.21
C GLU A 188 -3.55 6.78 6.18
N LEU A 189 -3.51 6.07 5.04
CA LEU A 189 -2.57 5.01 4.78
C LEU A 189 -1.18 5.59 4.55
N HIS A 190 -0.18 4.97 5.14
CA HIS A 190 1.22 5.23 4.82
C HIS A 190 1.82 4.11 3.95
N GLY A 191 1.16 2.94 3.87
CA GLY A 191 1.48 1.92 2.89
C GLY A 191 0.47 0.79 2.81
N VAL A 192 0.62 -0.02 1.77
CA VAL A 192 -0.26 -1.13 1.42
C VAL A 192 0.60 -2.33 1.03
N GLU A 193 0.31 -3.47 1.64
CA GLU A 193 0.90 -4.77 1.30
C GLU A 193 -0.14 -5.63 0.58
N ILE A 194 0.26 -6.25 -0.52
CA ILE A 194 -0.53 -7.27 -1.20
C ILE A 194 0.25 -8.57 -1.23
N LEU A 195 -0.39 -9.65 -0.78
CA LEU A 195 0.20 -10.98 -0.62
C LEU A 195 -0.69 -12.01 -1.33
N ALA A 196 -0.05 -13.03 -1.90
CA ALA A 196 -0.74 -14.23 -2.35
C ALA A 196 -0.28 -15.42 -1.53
N ASP A 197 -1.23 -16.19 -1.04
CA ASP A 197 -1.03 -17.52 -0.49
C ASP A 197 -1.51 -18.55 -1.51
N PHE A 198 -0.60 -19.40 -1.97
CA PHE A 198 -0.86 -20.48 -2.92
C PHE A 198 -1.05 -21.84 -2.24
N GLY A 199 -1.32 -21.84 -0.92
CA GLY A 199 -1.43 -23.05 -0.12
C GLY A 199 -0.13 -23.85 -0.10
N GLU A 200 -0.24 -25.17 -0.20
CA GLU A 200 0.91 -26.10 -0.08
C GLU A 200 1.95 -25.98 -1.19
N GLN A 201 1.63 -25.30 -2.31
CA GLN A 201 2.53 -25.25 -3.46
C GLN A 201 3.62 -24.18 -3.33
N ALA A 202 3.48 -23.24 -2.39
CA ALA A 202 4.46 -22.20 -2.14
C ALA A 202 4.95 -21.51 -3.42
N LEU A 203 4.03 -21.19 -4.34
CA LEU A 203 4.35 -20.51 -5.59
C LEU A 203 4.60 -19.01 -5.37
N ASP A 204 5.12 -18.36 -6.41
CA ASP A 204 5.41 -16.94 -6.40
C ASP A 204 4.19 -16.12 -6.84
N TRP A 205 4.21 -14.81 -6.57
CA TRP A 205 3.13 -13.89 -6.93
C TRP A 205 2.94 -13.80 -8.45
N GLU A 206 1.87 -14.42 -8.97
CA GLU A 206 1.50 -14.49 -10.39
C GLU A 206 0.41 -13.49 -10.80
N PHE A 207 0.24 -12.41 -10.05
CA PHE A 207 -0.77 -11.40 -10.35
C PHE A 207 -0.09 -10.09 -10.78
N CYS A 208 -0.83 -9.25 -11.49
CA CYS A 208 -0.47 -7.86 -11.62
C CYS A 208 -1.51 -6.94 -11.02
N ILE A 209 -1.01 -5.81 -10.54
CA ILE A 209 -1.82 -4.68 -10.17
C ILE A 209 -1.93 -3.78 -11.37
N ASP A 210 -3.16 -3.37 -11.64
CA ASP A 210 -3.50 -2.36 -12.64
C ASP A 210 -4.48 -1.37 -12.02
N ASP A 211 -4.80 -0.28 -12.71
CA ASP A 211 -5.88 0.66 -12.40
C ASP A 211 -5.85 1.09 -10.93
N LEU A 212 -4.64 1.27 -10.37
CA LEU A 212 -4.46 1.69 -9.00
C LEU A 212 -5.01 3.11 -8.85
N GLU A 213 -5.94 3.31 -7.93
CA GLU A 213 -6.50 4.61 -7.64
C GLU A 213 -6.25 4.95 -6.18
N VAL A 214 -5.50 6.03 -5.96
CA VAL A 214 -5.25 6.58 -4.63
C VAL A 214 -5.63 8.04 -4.58
N MET A 215 -5.98 8.51 -3.38
CA MET A 215 -6.31 9.90 -3.14
C MET A 215 -5.38 10.49 -2.10
N PHE A 216 -4.70 11.57 -2.47
CA PHE A 216 -3.89 12.39 -1.56
C PHE A 216 -4.68 13.58 -1.07
N PHE A 217 -4.31 14.07 0.12
CA PHE A 217 -4.95 15.19 0.77
C PHE A 217 -4.04 16.41 0.73
N ALA A 218 -4.55 17.56 0.31
CA ALA A 218 -3.80 18.80 0.41
C ALA A 218 -3.65 19.23 1.88
N LYS A 219 -2.52 19.85 2.19
CA LYS A 219 -2.34 20.59 3.43
C LYS A 219 -3.22 21.85 3.37
N PRO A 220 -4.03 22.14 4.40
CA PRO A 220 -4.77 23.40 4.47
C PRO A 220 -3.80 24.58 4.34
N GLN A 221 -3.93 25.39 3.29
CA GLN A 221 -3.18 26.62 3.15
C GLN A 221 -3.83 27.68 4.06
N GLY A 222 -3.08 28.24 5.02
CA GLY A 222 -3.53 29.40 5.80
C GLY A 222 -3.69 29.24 7.32
N ILE A 223 -3.18 28.18 7.95
CA ILE A 223 -2.87 28.26 9.39
C ILE A 223 -1.42 28.68 9.51
N ASP A 224 -1.25 29.97 9.77
CA ASP A 224 0.03 30.61 10.03
C ASP A 224 0.83 29.81 11.06
N VAL A 225 2.09 29.54 10.72
CA VAL A 225 3.03 28.70 11.45
C VAL A 225 3.48 29.43 12.71
N LYS A 226 2.59 29.58 13.70
CA LYS A 226 2.95 29.89 15.09
C LYS A 226 2.83 28.67 16.01
N LEU A 227 2.04 27.67 15.64
CA LEU A 227 1.86 26.45 16.44
C LEU A 227 3.02 25.44 16.33
N SER A 228 3.89 25.53 15.31
CA SER A 228 5.04 24.61 15.20
C SER A 228 6.22 25.01 16.09
N GLN A 229 6.31 26.27 16.53
CA GLN A 229 7.31 26.68 17.52
C GLN A 229 6.90 26.27 18.94
N ASP A 230 5.60 26.31 19.25
CA ASP A 230 5.09 25.91 20.57
C ASP A 230 5.12 24.38 20.78
N PHE A 231 4.91 23.58 19.73
CA PHE A 231 5.04 22.11 19.83
C PHE A 231 6.50 21.62 19.90
N GLY A 232 7.44 22.33 19.27
CA GLY A 232 8.87 22.00 19.40
C GLY A 232 9.40 22.23 20.82
N GLN A 233 8.95 23.30 21.49
CA GLN A 233 9.33 23.58 22.87
C GLN A 233 8.64 22.66 23.90
N ALA A 234 7.44 22.15 23.59
CA ALA A 234 6.75 21.22 24.48
C ALA A 234 7.42 19.84 24.56
N ILE A 235 8.12 19.40 23.50
CA ILE A 235 8.84 18.11 23.49
C ILE A 235 10.20 18.22 24.19
N ASP A 236 10.93 19.33 24.01
CA ASP A 236 12.19 19.57 24.74
C ASP A 236 11.97 19.79 26.25
N GLY A 237 10.82 20.35 26.64
CA GLY A 237 10.44 20.51 28.05
C GLY A 237 10.00 19.21 28.74
N LEU A 238 9.65 18.15 27.98
CA LEU A 238 9.22 16.85 28.52
C LEU A 238 10.36 15.82 28.59
N LEU A 239 11.55 16.13 28.06
CA LEU A 239 12.75 15.27 28.10
C LEU A 239 13.91 15.88 28.91
N GLY A 240 13.67 16.98 29.62
CA GLY A 240 14.69 17.73 30.35
C GLY A 240 14.41 17.93 31.84
N ASP A 241 14.07 16.87 32.58
CA ASP A 241 14.34 16.84 34.03
C ASP A 241 14.25 15.42 34.60
N SER A 242 15.28 14.60 34.35
CA SER A 242 15.55 13.40 35.14
C SER A 242 16.85 13.61 35.92
N GLY A 243 16.71 14.33 37.04
CA GLY A 243 17.30 13.99 38.33
C GLY A 243 18.79 13.68 38.38
N GLN A 244 19.55 14.68 38.85
CA GLN A 244 20.68 14.42 39.75
C GLN A 244 20.21 13.54 40.92
N ILE A 245 20.83 12.38 41.09
CA ILE A 245 20.90 11.69 42.39
C ILE A 245 22.20 12.15 43.04
N VAL A 246 22.10 12.92 44.12
CA VAL A 246 23.19 13.14 45.08
C VAL A 246 22.63 12.91 46.49
N ALA A 247 22.90 11.71 47.00
CA ALA A 247 23.34 11.40 48.37
C ALA A 247 23.62 9.90 48.45
#